data_AF-A0A094L7N2-F1
#
_entry.id   AF-A0A094L7N2-F1
#
_cell.length_a   1.000
_cell.length_b   1.000
_cell.length_c   1.000
_cell.angle_alpha   90.00
_cell.angle_beta   90.00
_cell.angle_gamma   90.00
#
_symmetry.space_group_name_H-M   'P 1'
#
loop_
_entity.id
_entity.type
_entity.pdbx_description
1 polymer ?
#
loop_
_entity_poly.entity_id
_entity_poly.type
_entity_poly.pdbx_seq_one_letter_code
_entity_poly.pdbx_strand_id
1 'polypeptide(L)'
;ITLGALKMLDPCQLKPDSIEMERIVTVLDETIAKLEMSSLIPHIINSLDRFADMLGPEITNHLIEHQKLSNEMEHLLSSSEEGDTMGAEEQRGCLHLLEQRLKCAVRNVLRLLLANPSLCQALKHKAWVQESPAEVFIKAFGEFRNFMLERLLTSPMEEEEKIQFMEDISLQIKENTEAVSALQAELAAALRTREEEPPLLQAEPPQLSQPVPQQSCSRLRAILVASSGPAPAAPCPSCSFGLRECPGRILKPGQTKYVPARNLSCSVFQRKCRVETEIVNWIEKYDTDMGEKQAEYEEVHAAYTEEKVQLSLLTEKRAVLLQEYSQIEEEHRINQMKKEQALKEFTTMTLAAIRIQACWRGYLVRSLFKSKKKKKKKGKGK
;
A
#
# COMPACT_ATOMS: atom_id res chain seq x y z
N ILE A 1 21.85 4.47 8.01
CA ILE A 1 22.11 3.04 7.74
C ILE A 1 23.06 2.98 6.55
N THR A 2 24.27 2.44 6.73
CA THR A 2 25.26 2.36 5.64
C THR A 2 24.88 1.23 4.68
N LEU A 3 25.28 1.36 3.41
CA LEU A 3 24.96 0.41 2.32
C LEU A 3 25.45 -1.02 2.58
N GLY A 4 26.40 -1.20 3.52
CA GLY A 4 26.86 -2.51 3.99
C GLY A 4 25.92 -3.19 4.99
N ALA A 5 25.06 -2.43 5.68
CA ALA A 5 24.11 -2.95 6.66
C ALA A 5 22.87 -3.58 5.99
N LEU A 6 22.47 -3.10 4.81
CA LEU A 6 21.39 -3.74 4.03
C LEU A 6 21.79 -5.10 3.45
N LYS A 7 23.09 -5.32 3.19
CA LYS A 7 23.59 -6.61 2.66
C LYS A 7 23.43 -7.77 3.63
N MET A 8 23.20 -7.50 4.92
CA MET A 8 22.87 -8.56 5.90
C MET A 8 21.49 -9.19 5.64
N LEU A 9 20.62 -8.53 4.87
CA LEU A 9 19.29 -9.05 4.54
C LEU A 9 19.30 -9.93 3.28
N ASP A 10 20.36 -9.89 2.48
CA ASP A 10 20.49 -10.75 1.31
C ASP A 10 20.92 -12.17 1.73
N PRO A 11 20.43 -13.25 1.09
CA PRO A 11 20.93 -14.60 1.34
C PRO A 11 22.44 -14.69 1.06
N CYS A 12 23.17 -15.42 1.90
CA CYS A 12 24.62 -15.60 1.67
C CYS A 12 24.88 -16.50 0.44
N GLN A 13 23.96 -17.42 0.15
CA GLN A 13 24.02 -18.29 -1.01
C GLN A 13 23.31 -17.65 -2.20
N LEU A 14 23.98 -17.62 -3.35
CA LEU A 14 23.41 -17.12 -4.61
C LEU A 14 22.84 -18.24 -5.49
N LYS A 15 23.07 -19.50 -5.13
CA LYS A 15 22.69 -20.66 -5.93
C LYS A 15 22.22 -21.83 -5.04
N PRO A 16 21.29 -22.65 -5.55
CA PRO A 16 20.82 -23.82 -4.83
C PRO A 16 21.91 -24.88 -4.73
N ASP A 17 22.27 -25.24 -3.50
CA ASP A 17 23.33 -26.24 -3.24
C ASP A 17 22.78 -27.69 -3.17
N SER A 18 21.46 -27.86 -3.16
CA SER A 18 20.77 -29.15 -3.07
C SER A 18 19.93 -29.45 -4.32
N ILE A 19 19.91 -30.73 -4.70
CA ILE A 19 19.12 -31.25 -5.81
C ILE A 19 17.61 -31.02 -5.56
N GLU A 20 17.17 -31.13 -4.31
CA GLU A 20 15.80 -30.84 -3.90
C GLU A 20 15.45 -29.37 -4.13
N MET A 21 16.37 -28.46 -3.81
CA MET A 21 16.19 -27.03 -4.03
C MET A 21 16.08 -26.70 -5.53
N GLU A 22 16.99 -27.24 -6.34
CA GLU A 22 16.94 -27.11 -7.80
C GLU A 22 15.62 -27.65 -8.38
N ARG A 23 15.13 -28.78 -7.87
CA ARG A 23 13.84 -29.35 -8.29
C ARG A 23 12.67 -28.43 -7.97
N ILE A 24 12.63 -27.85 -6.76
CA ILE A 24 11.57 -26.93 -6.36
C ILE A 24 11.57 -25.70 -7.29
N VAL A 25 12.73 -25.09 -7.50
CA VAL A 25 12.88 -23.92 -8.38
C VAL A 25 12.46 -24.27 -9.82
N THR A 26 12.90 -25.42 -10.33
CA THR A 26 12.54 -25.88 -11.68
C THR A 26 11.03 -26.09 -11.83
N VAL A 27 10.35 -26.64 -10.81
CA VAL A 27 8.89 -26.81 -10.82
C VAL A 27 8.19 -25.45 -10.85
N LEU A 28 8.69 -24.46 -10.11
CA LEU A 28 8.14 -23.11 -10.13
C LEU A 28 8.33 -22.45 -11.50
N ASP A 29 9.52 -22.55 -12.09
CA ASP A 29 9.83 -22.02 -13.42
C ASP A 29 9.00 -22.69 -14.52
N GLU A 30 8.82 -24.02 -14.45
CA GLU A 30 7.95 -24.77 -15.37
C GLU A 30 6.48 -24.37 -15.21
N THR A 31 6.05 -24.09 -13.97
CA THR A 31 4.68 -23.63 -13.68
C THR A 31 4.43 -22.24 -14.26
N ILE A 32 5.39 -21.31 -14.12
CA ILE A 32 5.32 -19.98 -14.74
C ILE A 32 5.22 -20.11 -16.26
N ALA A 33 6.08 -20.91 -16.89
CA ALA A 33 6.06 -21.11 -18.34
C ALA A 33 4.71 -21.69 -18.82
N LYS A 34 4.13 -22.65 -18.08
CA LYS A 34 2.80 -23.21 -18.38
C LYS A 34 1.68 -22.20 -18.18
N LEU A 35 1.73 -21.36 -17.14
CA LEU A 35 0.76 -20.30 -16.89
C LEU A 35 0.78 -19.26 -18.01
N GLU A 36 1.98 -18.81 -18.40
CA GLU A 36 2.17 -17.89 -19.52
C GLU A 36 1.63 -18.46 -20.83
N MET A 37 1.88 -19.73 -21.14
CA MET A 37 1.34 -20.31 -22.37
C MET A 37 -0.17 -20.52 -22.29
N SER A 38 -0.70 -20.87 -21.12
CA SER A 38 -2.14 -21.06 -20.91
C SER A 38 -2.91 -19.75 -21.05
N SER A 39 -2.36 -18.64 -20.58
CA SER A 39 -3.00 -17.32 -20.66
C SER A 39 -3.12 -16.81 -22.10
N LEU A 40 -2.27 -17.29 -23.02
CA LEU A 40 -2.34 -16.95 -24.44
C LEU A 40 -3.42 -17.73 -25.20
N ILE A 41 -3.85 -18.89 -24.70
CA ILE A 41 -4.81 -19.79 -25.39
C ILE A 41 -6.09 -19.05 -25.80
N PRO A 42 -6.78 -18.28 -24.93
CA PRO A 42 -7.99 -17.56 -25.32
C PRO A 42 -7.77 -16.56 -26.46
N HIS A 43 -6.66 -15.82 -26.43
CA HIS A 43 -6.32 -14.85 -27.47
C HIS A 43 -6.02 -15.53 -28.81
N ILE A 44 -5.29 -16.64 -28.77
CA ILE A 44 -4.98 -17.45 -29.95
C ILE A 44 -6.27 -18.00 -30.57
N ILE A 45 -7.21 -18.49 -29.75
CA ILE A 45 -8.50 -19.01 -30.22
C ILE A 45 -9.34 -17.90 -30.87
N ASN A 46 -9.40 -16.71 -30.25
CA ASN A 46 -10.16 -15.57 -30.78
C ASN A 46 -9.64 -15.07 -32.13
N SER A 47 -8.40 -15.40 -32.49
CA SER A 47 -7.77 -14.99 -33.75
C SER A 47 -7.05 -16.14 -34.43
N LEU A 48 -7.68 -17.32 -34.41
CA LEU A 48 -7.08 -18.56 -34.89
C LEU A 48 -6.60 -18.49 -36.34
N ASP A 49 -7.33 -17.78 -37.20
CA ASP A 49 -6.96 -17.58 -38.62
C ASP A 49 -5.58 -16.93 -38.79
N ARG A 50 -5.16 -16.07 -37.86
CA ARG A 50 -3.84 -15.41 -37.90
C ARG A 50 -2.70 -16.32 -37.44
N PHE A 51 -3.03 -17.35 -36.67
CA PHE A 51 -2.06 -18.24 -36.04
C PHE A 51 -2.03 -19.64 -36.67
N ALA A 52 -3.05 -20.04 -37.44
CA ALA A 52 -3.21 -21.38 -38.01
C ALA A 52 -1.98 -21.88 -38.79
N ASP A 53 -1.43 -21.04 -39.67
CA ASP A 53 -0.25 -21.38 -40.48
C ASP A 53 1.00 -21.65 -39.61
N MET A 54 1.12 -20.94 -38.49
CA MET A 54 2.26 -21.04 -37.59
C MET A 54 2.11 -22.21 -36.59
N LEU A 55 0.88 -22.48 -36.14
CA LEU A 55 0.55 -23.56 -35.21
C LEU A 55 0.52 -24.93 -35.89
N GLY A 56 0.23 -24.95 -37.19
CA GLY A 56 0.03 -26.18 -37.95
C GLY A 56 -1.30 -26.87 -37.64
N PRO A 57 -1.68 -27.89 -38.43
CA PRO A 57 -3.02 -28.48 -38.36
C PRO A 57 -3.26 -29.25 -37.05
N GLU A 58 -2.24 -29.87 -36.48
CA GLU A 58 -2.38 -30.66 -35.25
C GLU A 58 -2.74 -29.79 -34.05
N ILE A 59 -2.00 -28.70 -33.81
CA ILE A 59 -2.25 -27.79 -32.68
C ILE A 59 -3.56 -27.03 -32.91
N THR A 60 -3.81 -26.60 -34.15
CA THR A 60 -5.06 -25.90 -34.53
C THR A 60 -6.28 -26.76 -34.26
N ASN A 61 -6.25 -28.05 -34.61
CA ASN A 61 -7.35 -28.97 -34.32
C ASN A 61 -7.59 -29.12 -32.80
N HIS A 62 -6.53 -29.25 -32.00
CA HIS A 62 -6.68 -29.34 -30.54
C HIS A 62 -7.25 -28.06 -29.91
N LEU A 63 -6.91 -26.88 -30.47
CA LEU A 63 -7.48 -25.60 -30.04
C LEU A 63 -8.97 -25.48 -30.42
N ILE A 64 -9.36 -25.96 -31.60
CA ILE A 64 -10.77 -26.02 -32.02
C ILE A 64 -11.56 -26.94 -31.11
N GLU A 65 -11.03 -28.12 -30.77
CA GLU A 65 -11.69 -29.03 -29.82
C GLU A 65 -11.79 -28.41 -28.42
N HIS A 66 -10.76 -27.71 -27.95
CA HIS A 66 -10.82 -26.97 -26.70
C HIS A 66 -11.92 -25.88 -26.72
N GLN A 67 -12.03 -25.13 -27.83
CA GLN A 67 -13.07 -24.11 -28.00
C GLN A 67 -14.47 -24.72 -27.97
N LYS A 68 -14.70 -25.85 -28.66
CA LYS A 68 -15.98 -26.56 -28.62
C LYS A 68 -16.36 -26.97 -27.20
N LEU A 69 -15.43 -27.60 -26.48
CA LEU A 69 -15.65 -28.01 -25.08
C LEU A 69 -15.90 -26.81 -24.16
N SER A 70 -15.24 -25.67 -24.40
CA SER A 70 -15.46 -24.42 -23.66
C SER A 70 -16.87 -23.88 -23.90
N ASN A 71 -17.33 -23.85 -25.15
CA ASN A 71 -18.67 -23.38 -25.51
C ASN A 71 -19.76 -24.31 -24.96
N GLU A 72 -19.55 -25.63 -24.98
CA GLU A 72 -20.45 -26.60 -24.33
C GLU A 72 -20.56 -26.34 -22.82
N MET A 73 -19.46 -25.97 -22.17
CA MET A 73 -19.42 -25.69 -20.73
C MET A 73 -20.17 -24.40 -20.41
N GLU A 74 -19.93 -23.35 -21.19
CA GLU A 74 -20.63 -22.07 -21.06
C GLU A 74 -22.14 -22.25 -21.26
N HIS A 75 -22.56 -22.98 -22.29
CA HIS A 75 -23.98 -23.28 -22.53
C HIS A 75 -24.63 -24.04 -21.37
N LEU A 76 -23.96 -25.05 -20.81
CA LEU A 76 -24.48 -25.80 -19.66
C LEU A 76 -24.61 -24.92 -18.41
N LEU A 77 -23.66 -24.01 -18.19
CA LEU A 77 -23.71 -23.05 -17.09
C LEU A 77 -24.85 -22.04 -17.26
N SER A 78 -25.02 -21.48 -18.47
CA SER A 78 -26.12 -20.55 -18.76
C SER A 78 -27.50 -21.22 -18.66
N SER A 79 -27.64 -22.47 -19.09
CA SER A 79 -28.90 -23.22 -18.97
C SER A 79 -29.28 -23.58 -17.53
N SER A 80 -28.33 -23.48 -16.58
CA SER A 80 -28.54 -23.85 -15.18
C SER A 80 -29.22 -22.75 -14.34
N GLU A 81 -29.27 -21.50 -14.83
CA GLU A 81 -29.91 -20.39 -14.10
C GLU A 81 -31.45 -20.46 -14.17
N GLU A 82 -32.00 -21.28 -15.07
CA GLU A 82 -33.44 -21.46 -15.30
C GLU A 82 -34.03 -22.61 -14.47
N GLY A 83 -33.98 -22.49 -13.13
CA GLY A 83 -35.04 -22.98 -12.22
C GLY A 83 -35.30 -24.49 -12.00
N ASP A 84 -34.56 -25.43 -12.57
CA ASP A 84 -34.86 -26.88 -12.40
C ASP A 84 -34.09 -27.56 -11.24
N THR A 85 -34.78 -27.75 -10.12
CA THR A 85 -34.22 -28.37 -8.89
C THR A 85 -34.08 -29.89 -8.97
N MET A 86 -34.70 -30.56 -9.94
CA MET A 86 -34.74 -32.03 -10.01
C MET A 86 -33.62 -32.67 -10.85
N GLY A 87 -32.91 -31.89 -11.69
CA GLY A 87 -31.81 -32.36 -12.56
C GLY A 87 -30.39 -32.14 -12.01
N ALA A 88 -30.25 -31.60 -10.81
CA ALA A 88 -28.97 -31.08 -10.29
C ALA A 88 -27.85 -32.14 -10.15
N GLU A 89 -28.17 -33.40 -9.84
CA GLU A 89 -27.16 -34.47 -9.72
C GLU A 89 -26.61 -34.92 -11.08
N GLU A 90 -27.47 -35.11 -12.09
CA GLU A 90 -27.06 -35.46 -13.45
C GLU A 90 -26.28 -34.29 -14.10
N GLN A 91 -26.76 -33.05 -13.92
CA GLN A 91 -26.07 -31.84 -14.35
C GLN A 91 -24.67 -31.74 -13.74
N ARG A 92 -24.53 -32.02 -12.45
CA ARG A 92 -23.23 -32.01 -11.75
C ARG A 92 -22.26 -33.06 -12.28
N GLY A 93 -22.78 -34.25 -12.63
CA GLY A 93 -22.00 -35.30 -13.29
C GLY A 93 -21.49 -34.87 -14.68
N CYS A 94 -22.37 -34.25 -15.48
CA CYS A 94 -22.02 -33.71 -16.80
C CYS A 94 -20.98 -32.60 -16.71
N LEU A 95 -21.15 -31.64 -15.79
CA LEU A 95 -20.18 -30.55 -15.56
C LEU A 95 -18.81 -31.11 -15.15
N HIS A 96 -18.78 -32.10 -14.26
CA HIS A 96 -17.53 -32.73 -13.85
C HIS A 96 -16.83 -33.44 -15.02
N LEU A 97 -17.58 -34.18 -15.84
CA LEU A 97 -17.01 -34.83 -17.02
C LEU A 97 -16.44 -33.82 -18.01
N LEU A 98 -17.15 -32.72 -18.23
CA LEU A 98 -16.74 -31.67 -19.16
C LEU A 98 -15.51 -30.90 -18.62
N GLU A 99 -15.46 -30.63 -17.32
CA GLU A 99 -14.28 -30.08 -16.64
C GLU A 99 -13.05 -30.96 -16.86
N GLN A 100 -13.18 -32.29 -16.71
CA GLN A 100 -12.07 -33.22 -16.96
C GLN A 100 -11.64 -33.21 -18.43
N ARG A 101 -12.59 -33.15 -19.37
CA ARG A 101 -12.29 -33.06 -20.80
C ARG A 101 -11.56 -31.75 -21.14
N LEU A 102 -12.00 -30.64 -20.58
CA LEU A 102 -11.38 -29.33 -20.76
C LEU A 102 -9.95 -29.32 -20.21
N LYS A 103 -9.74 -29.87 -19.00
CA LYS A 103 -8.42 -30.07 -18.41
C LYS A 103 -7.50 -30.90 -19.31
N CYS A 104 -7.99 -32.00 -19.86
CA CYS A 104 -7.24 -32.83 -20.79
C CYS A 104 -6.91 -32.09 -22.09
N ALA A 105 -7.87 -31.35 -22.65
CA ALA A 105 -7.67 -30.55 -23.86
C ALA A 105 -6.58 -29.49 -23.67
N VAL A 106 -6.66 -28.70 -22.58
CA VAL A 106 -5.62 -27.71 -22.24
C VAL A 106 -4.25 -28.38 -22.07
N ARG A 107 -4.17 -29.50 -21.34
CA ARG A 107 -2.92 -30.24 -21.17
C ARG A 107 -2.34 -30.72 -22.49
N ASN A 108 -3.17 -31.19 -23.42
CA ASN A 108 -2.71 -31.64 -24.73
C ASN A 108 -2.18 -30.46 -25.56
N VAL A 109 -2.90 -29.34 -25.60
CA VAL A 109 -2.46 -28.11 -26.26
C VAL A 109 -1.13 -27.63 -25.68
N LEU A 110 -1.01 -27.55 -24.35
CA LEU A 110 0.23 -27.12 -23.69
C LEU A 110 1.40 -28.06 -23.98
N ARG A 111 1.20 -29.38 -24.00
CA ARG A 111 2.27 -30.33 -24.36
C ARG A 111 2.77 -30.09 -25.79
N LEU A 112 1.86 -29.87 -26.75
CA LEU A 112 2.22 -29.61 -28.14
C LEU A 112 2.94 -28.28 -28.33
N LEU A 113 2.49 -27.23 -27.62
CA LEU A 113 3.12 -25.92 -27.63
C LEU A 113 4.53 -25.99 -27.00
N LEU A 114 4.63 -26.53 -25.79
CA LEU A 114 5.91 -26.60 -25.05
C LEU A 114 6.93 -27.55 -25.66
N ALA A 115 6.50 -28.51 -26.48
CA ALA A 115 7.40 -29.32 -27.30
C ALA A 115 8.18 -28.51 -28.34
N ASN A 116 7.71 -27.29 -28.68
CA ASN A 116 8.31 -26.40 -29.67
C ASN A 116 8.65 -25.03 -29.06
N PRO A 117 9.83 -24.86 -28.45
CA PRO A 117 10.22 -23.61 -27.78
C PRO A 117 10.21 -22.38 -28.68
N SER A 118 10.60 -22.52 -29.96
CA SER A 118 10.60 -21.44 -30.94
C SER A 118 9.18 -20.93 -31.27
N LEU A 119 8.21 -21.84 -31.34
CA LEU A 119 6.81 -21.52 -31.52
C LEU A 119 6.27 -20.73 -30.31
N CYS A 120 6.58 -21.17 -29.09
CA CYS A 120 6.22 -20.45 -27.87
C CYS A 120 6.75 -19.02 -27.86
N GLN A 121 8.01 -18.82 -28.23
CA GLN A 121 8.60 -17.48 -28.29
C GLN A 121 7.94 -16.59 -29.36
N ALA A 122 7.66 -17.15 -30.54
CA ALA A 122 6.96 -16.44 -31.61
C ALA A 122 5.51 -16.06 -31.21
N LEU A 123 4.82 -16.96 -30.49
CA LEU A 123 3.49 -16.71 -29.95
C LEU A 123 3.51 -15.59 -28.90
N LYS A 124 4.46 -15.61 -27.96
CA LYS A 124 4.61 -14.53 -26.97
C LYS A 124 4.77 -13.17 -27.65
N HIS A 125 5.65 -13.06 -28.65
CA HIS A 125 5.84 -11.79 -29.36
C HIS A 125 4.62 -11.32 -30.16
N LYS A 126 3.83 -12.23 -30.75
CA LYS A 126 2.67 -11.87 -31.58
C LYS A 126 1.38 -11.66 -30.79
N ALA A 127 1.22 -12.34 -29.64
CA ALA A 127 0.00 -12.34 -28.85
C ALA A 127 0.04 -11.34 -27.68
N TRP A 128 1.22 -10.84 -27.28
CA TRP A 128 1.36 -9.83 -26.24
C TRP A 128 0.92 -8.45 -26.74
N VAL A 129 -0.38 -8.14 -26.59
CA VAL A 129 -0.93 -6.80 -26.89
C VAL A 129 -1.87 -6.28 -25.78
N GLN A 130 -2.19 -7.07 -24.75
CA GLN A 130 -3.16 -6.62 -23.74
C GLN A 130 -2.85 -7.16 -22.34
N GLU A 131 -2.90 -6.29 -21.33
CA GLU A 131 -2.85 -6.69 -19.92
C GLU A 131 -4.08 -7.55 -19.62
N SER A 132 -3.87 -8.85 -19.51
CA SER A 132 -4.92 -9.79 -19.13
C SER A 132 -4.98 -9.92 -17.59
N PRO A 133 -6.14 -10.22 -16.99
CA PRO A 133 -6.21 -10.54 -15.56
C PRO A 133 -5.25 -11.66 -15.13
N ALA A 134 -4.93 -12.58 -16.05
CA ALA A 134 -3.96 -13.65 -15.84
C ALA A 134 -2.52 -13.12 -15.69
N GLU A 135 -2.18 -11.98 -16.28
CA GLU A 135 -0.85 -11.40 -16.20
C GLU A 135 -0.50 -10.90 -14.80
N VAL A 136 -1.49 -10.34 -14.08
CA VAL A 136 -1.34 -9.97 -12.68
C VAL A 136 -0.99 -11.19 -11.84
N PHE A 137 -1.68 -12.30 -12.06
CA PHE A 137 -1.38 -13.56 -11.38
C PHE A 137 -0.01 -14.12 -11.75
N ILE A 138 0.40 -14.08 -13.02
CA ILE A 138 1.73 -14.53 -13.47
C ILE A 138 2.83 -13.70 -12.80
N LYS A 139 2.67 -12.37 -12.72
CA LYS A 139 3.62 -11.48 -12.03
C LYS A 139 3.71 -11.81 -10.54
N ALA A 140 2.57 -11.92 -9.85
CA ALA A 140 2.54 -12.29 -8.43
C ALA A 140 3.15 -13.69 -8.17
N PHE A 141 2.95 -14.65 -9.08
CA PHE A 141 3.57 -15.96 -8.98
C PHE A 141 5.09 -15.92 -9.23
N GLY A 142 5.56 -15.01 -10.09
CA GLY A 142 6.98 -14.71 -10.27
C GLY A 142 7.61 -14.12 -9.01
N GLU A 143 6.92 -13.21 -8.33
CA GLU A 143 7.34 -12.68 -7.02
C GLU A 143 7.39 -13.80 -5.96
N PHE A 144 6.36 -14.65 -5.91
CA PHE A 144 6.34 -15.82 -5.04
C PHE A 144 7.52 -16.77 -5.32
N ARG A 145 7.85 -16.99 -6.60
CA ARG A 145 9.01 -17.80 -6.99
C ARG A 145 10.32 -17.19 -6.49
N ASN A 146 10.48 -15.88 -6.58
CA ASN A 146 11.67 -15.18 -6.08
C ASN A 146 11.76 -15.26 -4.56
N PHE A 147 10.65 -15.06 -3.86
CA PHE A 147 10.56 -15.23 -2.41
C PHE A 147 10.91 -16.66 -1.98
N MET A 148 10.36 -17.67 -2.66
CA MET A 148 10.69 -19.07 -2.38
C MET A 148 12.16 -19.38 -2.62
N LEU A 149 12.76 -18.82 -3.69
CA LEU A 149 14.18 -18.95 -3.93
C LEU A 149 15.00 -18.33 -2.78
N GLU A 150 14.66 -17.11 -2.36
CA GLU A 150 15.33 -16.44 -1.24
C GLU A 150 15.24 -17.26 0.05
N ARG A 151 14.05 -17.78 0.37
CA ARG A 151 13.84 -18.66 1.52
C ARG A 151 14.63 -19.95 1.45
N LEU A 152 14.75 -20.54 0.27
CA LEU A 152 15.49 -21.78 0.08
C LEU A 152 17.01 -21.54 0.22
N LEU A 153 17.49 -20.37 -0.22
CA LEU A 153 18.89 -19.96 -0.12
C LEU A 153 19.29 -19.44 1.27
N THR A 154 18.31 -19.15 2.14
CA THR A 154 18.56 -18.64 3.50
C THR A 154 18.68 -19.80 4.49
N SER A 155 19.82 -19.90 5.15
CA SER A 155 20.05 -20.87 6.23
C SER A 155 19.23 -20.49 7.48
N PRO A 156 18.80 -21.46 8.31
CA PRO A 156 18.12 -21.16 9.58
C PRO A 156 18.93 -20.23 10.50
N MET A 157 20.27 -20.32 10.44
CA MET A 157 21.15 -19.44 11.21
C MET A 157 21.16 -18.01 10.63
N GLU A 158 21.18 -17.88 9.30
CA GLU A 158 21.10 -16.57 8.63
C GLU A 158 19.74 -15.91 8.87
N GLU A 159 18.66 -16.68 8.92
CA GLU A 159 17.32 -16.17 9.26
C GLU A 159 17.28 -15.59 10.69
N GLU A 160 17.85 -16.31 11.67
CA GLU A 160 17.92 -15.84 13.06
C GLU A 160 18.77 -14.56 13.18
N GLU A 161 19.89 -14.49 12.45
CA GLU A 161 20.75 -13.29 12.37
C GLU A 161 20.00 -12.10 11.75
N LYS A 162 19.20 -12.32 10.70
CA LYS A 162 18.35 -11.29 10.10
C LYS A 162 17.27 -10.81 11.07
N ILE A 163 16.63 -11.72 11.80
CA ILE A 163 15.62 -11.39 12.82
C ILE A 163 16.25 -10.54 13.91
N GLN A 164 17.38 -10.99 14.50
CA GLN A 164 18.08 -10.24 15.54
C GLN A 164 18.50 -8.85 15.05
N PHE A 165 19.03 -8.76 13.83
CA PHE A 165 19.40 -7.48 13.22
C PHE A 165 18.21 -6.54 13.02
N MET A 166 17.06 -7.06 12.59
CA MET A 166 15.83 -6.28 12.49
C MET A 166 15.32 -5.80 13.85
N GLU A 167 15.41 -6.64 14.88
CA GLU A 167 15.05 -6.29 16.25
C GLU A 167 15.96 -5.19 16.81
N ASP A 168 17.27 -5.30 16.60
CA ASP A 168 18.26 -4.31 17.02
C ASP A 168 18.00 -2.96 16.32
N ILE A 169 17.72 -2.97 15.01
CA ILE A 169 17.32 -1.75 14.27
C ILE A 169 16.03 -1.17 14.84
N SER A 170 15.03 -2.02 15.11
CA SER A 170 13.74 -1.57 15.64
C SER A 170 13.89 -0.94 17.04
N LEU A 171 14.73 -1.53 17.88
CA LEU A 171 15.10 -0.99 19.19
C LEU A 171 15.80 0.37 19.03
N GLN A 172 16.80 0.45 18.16
CA GLN A 172 17.51 1.70 17.90
C GLN A 172 16.58 2.79 17.37
N ILE A 173 15.64 2.45 16.47
CA ILE A 173 14.63 3.38 15.97
C ILE A 173 13.77 3.87 17.14
N LYS A 174 13.33 2.97 18.02
CA LYS A 174 12.53 3.31 19.20
C LYS A 174 13.28 4.25 20.13
N GLU A 175 14.51 3.92 20.52
CA GLU A 175 15.36 4.77 21.36
C GLU A 175 15.61 6.14 20.73
N ASN A 176 15.88 6.17 19.41
CA ASN A 176 16.05 7.43 18.68
C ASN A 176 14.76 8.25 18.67
N THR A 177 13.59 7.63 18.46
CA THR A 177 12.30 8.34 18.52
C THR A 177 11.99 8.88 19.92
N GLU A 178 12.31 8.11 20.96
CA GLU A 178 12.15 8.54 22.35
C GLU A 178 13.08 9.72 22.66
N ALA A 179 14.36 9.64 22.29
CA ALA A 179 15.33 10.72 22.45
C ALA A 179 14.92 11.99 21.70
N VAL A 180 14.44 11.87 20.45
CA VAL A 180 13.92 13.00 19.69
C VAL A 180 12.72 13.63 20.40
N SER A 181 11.78 12.83 20.91
CA SER A 181 10.62 13.34 21.63
C SER A 181 11.00 14.04 22.95
N ALA A 182 11.99 13.51 23.68
CA ALA A 182 12.49 14.12 24.91
C ALA A 182 13.18 15.46 24.63
N LEU A 183 14.04 15.52 23.62
CA LEU A 183 14.69 16.77 23.19
C LEU A 183 13.68 17.81 22.71
N GLN A 184 12.63 17.38 22.00
CA GLN A 184 11.53 18.26 21.60
C GLN A 184 10.77 18.82 22.82
N ALA A 185 10.53 18.00 23.86
CA ALA A 185 9.90 18.43 25.09
C ALA A 185 10.79 19.39 25.91
N GLU A 186 12.10 19.12 26.00
CA GLU A 186 13.08 20.02 26.64
C GLU A 186 13.16 21.37 25.93
N LEU A 187 13.19 21.36 24.59
CA LEU A 187 13.19 22.57 23.79
C LEU A 187 11.89 23.37 24.00
N ALA A 188 10.74 22.71 24.02
CA ALA A 188 9.46 23.35 24.34
C ALA A 188 9.45 23.94 25.76
N ALA A 189 9.97 23.22 26.75
CA ALA A 189 10.08 23.71 28.13
C ALA A 189 11.02 24.93 28.25
N ALA A 190 12.17 24.91 27.56
CA ALA A 190 13.12 26.02 27.53
C ALA A 190 12.54 27.28 26.84
N LEU A 191 11.71 27.09 25.80
CA LEU A 191 10.98 28.20 25.18
C LEU A 191 9.94 28.78 26.15
N ARG A 192 9.23 27.95 26.91
CA ARG A 192 8.24 28.39 27.90
C ARG A 192 8.88 29.17 29.05
N THR A 193 10.01 28.70 29.59
CA THR A 193 10.73 29.43 30.65
C THR A 193 11.29 30.76 30.16
N ARG A 194 11.76 30.84 28.91
CA ARG A 194 12.16 32.11 28.28
C ARG A 194 10.97 33.08 28.10
N GLU A 195 9.79 32.57 27.79
CA GLU A 195 8.56 33.37 27.70
C GLU A 195 8.03 33.81 29.08
N GLU A 196 8.32 33.04 30.14
CA GLU A 196 7.91 33.31 31.52
C GLU A 196 8.87 34.20 32.32
N GLU A 197 10.11 34.45 31.86
CA GLU A 197 10.96 35.50 32.44
C GLU A 197 10.31 36.88 32.20
N PRO A 198 9.84 37.60 33.25
CA PRO A 198 9.32 38.95 33.06
C PRO A 198 10.46 39.90 32.68
N PRO A 199 10.20 40.98 31.94
CA PRO A 199 11.23 41.95 31.56
C PRO A 199 11.73 42.70 32.79
N LEU A 200 12.73 42.15 33.49
CA LEU A 200 13.42 42.76 34.64
C LEU A 200 14.29 43.97 34.26
N LEU A 201 14.11 44.55 33.07
CA LEU A 201 14.75 45.78 32.61
C LEU A 201 13.76 46.93 32.36
N GLN A 202 12.51 46.84 32.81
CA GLN A 202 11.55 47.96 32.79
C GLN A 202 10.99 48.29 34.17
N ALA A 203 11.87 48.64 35.11
CA ALA A 203 11.49 49.32 36.34
C ALA A 203 12.23 50.67 36.43
N GLU A 204 11.58 51.75 36.00
CA GLU A 204 11.90 53.10 36.46
C GLU A 204 11.53 53.24 37.95
N PRO A 205 12.29 54.02 38.75
CA PRO A 205 11.96 54.26 40.15
C PRO A 205 10.83 55.29 40.30
N PRO A 206 10.04 55.23 41.39
CA PRO A 206 8.81 56.00 41.53
C PRO A 206 9.05 57.33 42.25
N GLN A 207 8.87 58.48 41.58
CA GLN A 207 8.61 59.75 42.28
C GLN A 207 7.89 60.77 41.38
N LEU A 208 6.86 61.40 41.98
CA LEU A 208 6.23 62.69 41.65
C LEU A 208 5.05 62.70 40.65
N SER A 209 3.90 62.24 41.15
CA SER A 209 2.60 62.81 40.77
C SER A 209 2.39 64.16 41.49
N GLN A 210 2.57 65.28 40.78
CA GLN A 210 1.85 66.53 41.06
C GLN A 210 1.38 67.17 39.73
N PRO A 211 0.16 67.74 39.68
CA PRO A 211 -0.44 68.20 38.44
C PRO A 211 0.06 69.62 38.08
N VAL A 212 0.52 69.80 36.84
CA VAL A 212 0.87 71.12 36.28
C VAL A 212 -0.19 71.52 35.24
N PRO A 213 -0.64 72.80 35.19
CA PRO A 213 -1.93 73.17 34.60
C PRO A 213 -1.97 73.18 33.07
N GLN A 214 -3.19 73.02 32.55
CA GLN A 214 -3.59 73.17 31.15
C GLN A 214 -3.22 74.55 30.57
N GLN A 215 -1.97 74.75 30.13
CA GLN A 215 -1.62 75.92 29.32
C GLN A 215 -0.56 75.68 28.24
N SER A 216 -0.23 74.41 27.94
CA SER A 216 0.75 74.06 26.89
C SER A 216 0.15 73.35 25.67
N CYS A 217 -1.11 72.91 25.71
CA CYS A 217 -1.75 72.19 24.60
C CYS A 217 -2.33 73.09 23.49
N SER A 218 -2.45 74.40 23.70
CA SER A 218 -2.94 75.32 22.67
C SER A 218 -1.86 75.77 21.67
N ARG A 219 -0.56 75.72 22.03
CA ARG A 219 0.53 76.15 21.14
C ARG A 219 0.97 75.10 20.14
N LEU A 220 0.90 73.82 20.48
CA LEU A 220 1.33 72.73 19.58
C LEU A 220 0.30 72.41 18.49
N ARG A 221 -0.99 72.68 18.71
CA ARG A 221 -2.03 72.52 17.69
C ARG A 221 -1.99 73.59 16.59
N ALA A 222 -1.44 74.78 16.88
CA ALA A 222 -1.29 75.84 15.88
C ALA A 222 -0.12 75.59 14.90
N ILE A 223 0.89 74.80 15.29
CA ILE A 223 2.06 74.51 14.46
C ILE A 223 1.79 73.35 13.49
N LEU A 224 0.99 72.36 13.89
CA LEU A 224 0.70 71.17 13.08
C LEU A 224 -0.25 71.44 11.89
N VAL A 225 -1.12 72.45 11.98
CA VAL A 225 -2.07 72.81 10.91
C VAL A 225 -1.42 73.71 9.85
N ALA A 226 -0.30 74.37 10.17
CA ALA A 226 0.46 75.17 9.21
C ALA A 226 1.39 74.33 8.31
N SER A 227 1.62 73.05 8.63
CA SER A 227 2.57 72.18 7.91
C SER A 227 1.94 71.18 6.94
N SER A 228 0.61 71.17 6.78
CA SER A 228 -0.09 70.21 5.91
C SER A 228 -1.03 70.92 4.93
N GLY A 229 -0.44 71.39 3.83
CA GLY A 229 -1.10 71.70 2.55
C GLY A 229 -0.28 71.10 1.39
N PRO A 230 -0.91 70.67 0.27
CA PRO A 230 -0.37 69.60 -0.59
C PRO A 230 0.42 70.08 -1.82
N ALA A 231 1.53 69.38 -2.13
CA ALA A 231 2.21 69.14 -3.43
C ALA A 231 2.68 70.37 -4.27
N PRO A 232 3.66 70.30 -5.22
CA PRO A 232 4.09 69.13 -5.99
C PRO A 232 5.61 68.94 -6.24
N ALA A 233 5.94 67.72 -6.70
CA ALA A 233 7.05 67.29 -7.56
C ALA A 233 8.31 68.19 -7.73
N ALA A 234 9.43 67.74 -7.16
CA ALA A 234 10.77 67.86 -7.77
C ALA A 234 11.71 66.76 -7.19
N PRO A 235 12.49 66.04 -8.01
CA PRO A 235 13.40 65.01 -7.53
C PRO A 235 14.64 65.65 -6.90
N CYS A 236 14.91 65.36 -5.62
CA CYS A 236 16.10 65.86 -4.92
C CYS A 236 17.21 64.78 -4.94
N PRO A 237 18.34 65.02 -5.63
CA PRO A 237 19.41 64.05 -5.80
C PRO A 237 20.46 64.26 -4.71
N SER A 238 20.43 63.49 -3.61
CA SER A 238 21.53 63.56 -2.64
C SER A 238 21.75 62.34 -1.75
N CYS A 239 21.09 61.21 -1.97
CA CYS A 239 21.38 59.98 -1.23
C CYS A 239 21.86 58.86 -2.16
N SER A 240 22.80 59.18 -3.04
CA SER A 240 23.59 58.20 -3.79
C SER A 240 24.97 58.77 -4.12
N PHE A 241 25.84 58.79 -3.13
CA PHE A 241 27.28 58.89 -3.37
C PHE A 241 27.96 58.01 -2.31
N GLY A 242 28.50 56.85 -2.62
CA GLY A 242 29.33 56.57 -3.79
C GLY A 242 30.75 56.97 -3.43
N LEU A 243 31.62 55.97 -3.28
CA LEU A 243 33.08 56.09 -3.21
C LEU A 243 33.58 57.11 -4.24
N ARG A 244 33.97 58.33 -3.84
CA ARG A 244 34.87 59.17 -4.65
C ARG A 244 35.54 60.30 -3.86
N GLU A 245 36.87 60.19 -3.80
CA GLU A 245 37.94 61.21 -3.84
C GLU A 245 37.68 62.62 -3.26
N CYS A 246 38.46 62.97 -2.24
CA CYS A 246 38.65 64.35 -1.76
C CYS A 246 39.66 65.12 -2.64
N PRO A 247 39.37 66.35 -3.09
CA PRO A 247 40.39 67.33 -3.44
C PRO A 247 40.47 68.47 -2.41
N GLY A 248 41.64 69.09 -2.35
CA GLY A 248 42.14 69.89 -1.23
C GLY A 248 41.86 71.40 -1.20
N ARG A 249 42.39 71.98 -0.11
CA ARG A 249 42.70 73.40 0.21
C ARG A 249 41.47 74.29 0.54
N ILE A 250 41.50 75.23 1.49
CA ILE A 250 42.54 76.21 1.88
C ILE A 250 42.48 76.52 3.40
N LEU A 251 43.66 76.84 3.95
CA LEU A 251 43.94 77.24 5.34
C LEU A 251 43.26 78.55 5.80
N LYS A 252 42.99 78.68 7.11
CA LYS A 252 43.64 79.68 7.98
C LYS A 252 43.69 79.24 9.46
N PRO A 253 44.67 79.74 10.24
CA PRO A 253 45.17 79.10 11.44
C PRO A 253 44.73 79.82 12.72
N GLY A 254 44.29 79.06 13.71
CA GLY A 254 43.97 79.58 15.03
C GLY A 254 43.50 78.48 15.97
N GLN A 255 44.33 78.18 16.96
CA GLN A 255 43.98 77.50 18.21
C GLN A 255 43.69 75.99 18.14
N THR A 256 44.78 75.24 18.36
CA THR A 256 44.91 74.28 19.46
C THR A 256 43.77 73.27 19.66
N LYS A 257 44.05 72.05 19.16
CA LYS A 257 43.68 70.74 19.74
C LYS A 257 42.17 70.49 19.93
N TYR A 258 41.45 69.94 18.95
CA TYR A 258 40.31 69.00 19.13
C TYR A 258 39.74 68.55 17.77
N VAL A 259 40.58 68.09 16.84
CA VAL A 259 40.13 67.50 15.55
C VAL A 259 40.23 65.96 15.47
N PRO A 260 40.99 65.24 16.32
CA PRO A 260 40.93 63.77 16.32
C PRO A 260 39.56 63.24 16.74
N ALA A 261 38.95 63.83 17.77
CA ALA A 261 37.72 63.32 18.38
C ALA A 261 36.50 63.31 17.44
N ARG A 262 36.41 64.25 16.49
CA ARG A 262 35.27 64.38 15.56
C ARG A 262 35.32 63.37 14.40
N ASN A 263 36.52 63.01 13.94
CA ASN A 263 36.71 61.98 12.92
C ASN A 263 36.67 60.57 13.53
N LEU A 264 37.18 60.41 14.75
CA LEU A 264 37.01 59.18 15.53
C LEU A 264 35.53 58.92 15.88
N SER A 265 34.75 59.93 16.28
CA SER A 265 33.33 59.75 16.58
C SER A 265 32.49 59.36 15.36
N CYS A 266 32.79 59.93 14.18
CA CYS A 266 32.13 59.55 12.92
C CYS A 266 32.44 58.10 12.51
N SER A 267 33.70 57.67 12.64
CA SER A 267 34.08 56.27 12.37
C SER A 267 33.43 55.28 13.34
N VAL A 268 33.26 55.67 14.61
CA VAL A 268 32.58 54.84 15.63
C VAL A 268 31.08 54.72 15.32
N PHE A 269 30.43 55.83 14.95
CA PHE A 269 29.02 55.82 14.57
C PHE A 269 28.76 54.96 13.32
N GLN A 270 29.61 55.04 12.31
CA GLN A 270 29.48 54.22 11.11
C GLN A 270 29.66 52.72 11.39
N ARG A 271 30.57 52.35 12.30
CA ARG A 271 30.72 50.96 12.75
C ARG A 271 29.50 50.50 13.53
N LYS A 272 28.96 51.36 14.41
CA LYS A 272 27.72 51.09 15.16
C LYS A 272 26.54 50.82 14.24
N CYS A 273 26.29 51.69 13.25
CA CYS A 273 25.19 51.49 12.30
C CYS A 273 25.36 50.21 11.45
N ARG A 274 26.60 49.82 11.11
CA ARG A 274 26.86 48.55 10.40
C ARG A 274 26.48 47.36 11.28
N VAL A 275 26.95 47.35 12.52
CA VAL A 275 26.63 46.29 13.48
C VAL A 275 25.11 46.26 13.76
N GLU A 276 24.46 47.41 13.90
CA GLU A 276 22.99 47.50 14.05
C GLU A 276 22.25 46.92 12.84
N THR A 277 22.71 47.22 11.63
CA THR A 277 22.11 46.65 10.39
C THR A 277 22.33 45.14 10.33
N GLU A 278 23.52 44.67 10.69
CA GLU A 278 23.81 43.23 10.77
C GLU A 278 22.88 42.55 11.78
N ILE A 279 22.70 43.13 12.97
CA ILE A 279 21.78 42.60 13.99
C ILE A 279 20.35 42.55 13.46
N VAL A 280 19.85 43.61 12.82
CA VAL A 280 18.50 43.64 12.23
C VAL A 280 18.33 42.55 11.17
N ASN A 281 19.33 42.36 10.30
CA ASN A 281 19.31 41.29 9.30
C ASN A 281 19.32 39.89 9.93
N TRP A 282 20.02 39.70 11.05
CA TRP A 282 20.02 38.43 11.78
C TRP A 282 18.66 38.16 12.45
N ILE A 283 18.01 39.20 12.99
CA ILE A 283 16.65 39.10 13.55
C ILE A 283 15.66 38.72 12.45
N GLU A 284 15.67 39.42 11.32
CA GLU A 284 14.75 39.15 10.20
C GLU A 284 14.90 37.72 9.68
N LYS A 285 16.14 37.21 9.55
CA LYS A 285 16.41 35.82 9.17
C LYS A 285 15.85 34.83 10.19
N TYR A 286 16.04 35.09 11.48
CA TYR A 286 15.53 34.22 12.53
C TYR A 286 14.00 34.21 12.55
N ASP A 287 13.36 35.38 12.46
CA ASP A 287 11.90 35.48 12.43
C ASP A 287 11.30 34.77 11.21
N THR A 288 11.98 34.86 10.06
CA THR A 288 11.60 34.14 8.83
C THR A 288 11.74 32.62 9.00
N ASP A 289 12.90 32.14 9.46
CA ASP A 289 13.15 30.70 9.67
C ASP A 289 12.20 30.11 10.72
N MET A 290 11.93 30.83 11.82
CA MET A 290 10.94 30.41 12.81
C MET A 290 9.52 30.34 12.24
N GLY A 291 9.14 31.30 11.38
CA GLY A 291 7.85 31.30 10.69
C GLY A 291 7.71 30.12 9.72
N GLU A 292 8.75 29.84 8.94
CA GLU A 292 8.81 28.69 8.03
C GLU A 292 8.70 27.36 8.78
N LYS A 293 9.45 27.21 9.87
CA LYS A 293 9.41 26.01 10.73
C LYS A 293 8.05 25.82 11.40
N GLN A 294 7.41 26.91 11.82
CA GLN A 294 6.06 26.87 12.38
C GLN A 294 5.03 26.44 11.33
N ALA A 295 5.13 26.95 10.10
CA ALA A 295 4.25 26.55 9.00
C ALA A 295 4.43 25.07 8.63
N GLU A 296 5.68 24.58 8.53
CA GLU A 296 5.99 23.17 8.30
C GLU A 296 5.41 22.27 9.41
N TYR A 297 5.55 22.68 10.67
CA TYR A 297 4.98 21.94 11.80
C TYR A 297 3.46 21.86 11.73
N GLU A 298 2.79 22.98 11.43
CA GLU A 298 1.34 23.04 11.31
C GLU A 298 0.80 22.17 10.16
N GLU A 299 1.50 22.15 9.02
CA GLU A 299 1.17 21.29 7.89
C GLU A 299 1.26 19.80 8.27
N VAL A 300 2.39 19.37 8.85
CA VAL A 300 2.60 17.98 9.28
C VAL A 300 1.60 17.59 10.37
N HIS A 301 1.33 18.48 11.32
CA HIS A 301 0.37 18.22 12.38
C HIS A 301 -1.06 18.08 11.83
N ALA A 302 -1.45 18.92 10.87
CA ALA A 302 -2.75 18.79 10.21
C ALA A 302 -2.90 17.42 9.53
N ALA A 303 -1.92 17.01 8.72
CA ALA A 303 -1.90 15.69 8.07
C ALA A 303 -1.97 14.55 9.10
N TYR A 304 -1.19 14.61 10.19
CA TYR A 304 -1.24 13.62 11.26
C TYR A 304 -2.62 13.52 11.90
N THR A 305 -3.30 14.65 12.15
CA THR A 305 -4.65 14.62 12.73
C THR A 305 -5.67 13.98 11.80
N GLU A 306 -5.57 14.22 10.49
CA GLU A 306 -6.42 13.59 9.48
C GLU A 306 -6.17 12.08 9.41
N GLU A 307 -4.91 11.65 9.33
CA GLU A 307 -4.54 10.24 9.32
C GLU A 307 -4.98 9.51 10.59
N LYS A 308 -4.85 10.16 11.74
CA LYS A 308 -5.33 9.61 13.02
C LYS A 308 -6.83 9.35 13.02
N VAL A 309 -7.62 10.25 12.43
CA VAL A 309 -9.07 10.05 12.27
C VAL A 309 -9.35 8.90 11.31
N GLN A 310 -8.67 8.84 10.16
CA GLN A 310 -8.83 7.74 9.20
C GLN A 310 -8.49 6.38 9.81
N LEU A 311 -7.41 6.30 10.58
CA LEU A 311 -7.00 5.09 11.28
C LEU A 311 -8.07 4.63 12.28
N SER A 312 -8.65 5.56 13.03
CA SER A 312 -9.74 5.24 13.98
C SER A 312 -10.96 4.65 13.26
N LEU A 313 -11.36 5.24 12.14
CA LEU A 313 -12.48 4.77 11.32
C LEU A 313 -12.21 3.38 10.72
N LEU A 314 -11.00 3.15 10.20
CA LEU A 314 -10.61 1.85 9.66
C LEU A 314 -10.56 0.76 10.74
N THR A 315 -10.12 1.12 11.95
CA THR A 315 -10.08 0.21 13.09
C THR A 315 -11.49 -0.21 13.51
N GLU A 316 -12.45 0.73 13.56
CA GLU A 316 -13.85 0.44 13.83
C GLU A 316 -14.46 -0.47 12.75
N LYS A 317 -14.26 -0.15 11.47
CA LYS A 317 -14.73 -1.00 10.36
C LYS A 317 -14.14 -2.40 10.43
N ARG A 318 -12.85 -2.53 10.74
CA ARG A 318 -12.18 -3.83 10.90
C ARG A 318 -12.80 -4.64 12.05
N ALA A 319 -13.13 -3.99 13.17
CA ALA A 319 -13.76 -4.65 14.30
C ALA A 319 -15.14 -5.25 13.92
N VAL A 320 -15.96 -4.48 13.19
CA VAL A 320 -17.26 -4.95 12.69
C VAL A 320 -17.09 -6.13 11.72
N LEU A 321 -16.17 -6.02 10.74
CA LEU A 321 -15.93 -7.08 9.77
C LEU A 321 -15.44 -8.38 10.43
N LEU A 322 -14.57 -8.30 11.45
CA LEU A 322 -14.13 -9.47 12.20
C LEU A 322 -15.28 -10.16 12.93
N GLN A 323 -16.21 -9.38 13.49
CA GLN A 323 -17.40 -9.92 14.12
C GLN A 323 -18.29 -10.63 13.11
N GLU A 324 -18.57 -10.02 11.96
CA GLU A 324 -19.36 -10.63 10.88
C GLU A 324 -18.71 -11.91 10.35
N TYR A 325 -17.40 -11.88 10.13
CA TYR A 325 -16.63 -13.05 9.69
C TYR A 325 -16.78 -14.22 10.67
N SER A 326 -16.66 -13.97 11.98
CA SER A 326 -16.82 -15.00 13.00
C SER A 326 -18.24 -15.60 13.03
N GLN A 327 -19.26 -14.79 12.74
CA GLN A 327 -20.65 -15.26 12.64
C GLN A 327 -20.85 -16.15 11.42
N ILE A 328 -20.29 -15.76 10.27
CA ILE A 328 -20.36 -16.52 9.02
C ILE A 328 -19.66 -17.87 9.18
N GLU A 329 -18.47 -17.91 9.79
CA GLU A 329 -17.77 -19.16 10.08
C GLU A 329 -18.59 -20.10 10.97
N GLU A 330 -19.18 -19.56 12.04
CA GLU A 330 -20.02 -20.36 12.95
C GLU A 330 -21.30 -20.86 12.25
N GLU A 331 -21.92 -20.03 11.41
CA GLU A 331 -23.08 -20.45 10.61
C GLU A 331 -22.71 -21.58 9.64
N HIS A 332 -21.57 -21.47 8.94
CA HIS A 332 -21.07 -22.52 8.08
C HIS A 332 -20.81 -23.81 8.85
N ARG A 333 -20.21 -23.74 10.05
CA ARG A 333 -19.98 -24.88 10.93
C ARG A 333 -21.29 -25.57 11.32
N ILE A 334 -22.30 -24.80 11.74
CA ILE A 334 -23.63 -25.31 12.09
C ILE A 334 -24.31 -25.96 10.88
N ASN A 335 -24.25 -25.31 9.71
CA ASN A 335 -24.86 -25.82 8.48
C ASN A 335 -24.18 -27.12 8.01
N GLN A 336 -22.87 -27.25 8.16
CA GLN A 336 -22.16 -28.50 7.87
C GLN A 336 -22.60 -29.63 8.81
N MET A 337 -22.67 -29.36 10.11
CA MET A 337 -23.16 -30.34 11.09
C MET A 337 -24.60 -30.80 10.79
N LYS A 338 -25.49 -29.87 10.43
CA LYS A 338 -26.87 -30.20 10.01
C LYS A 338 -26.91 -31.09 8.77
N LYS A 339 -26.09 -30.80 7.75
CA LYS A 339 -26.00 -31.62 6.53
C LYS A 339 -25.49 -33.02 6.84
N GLU A 340 -24.48 -33.16 7.69
CA GLU A 340 -23.96 -34.45 8.11
C GLU A 340 -24.99 -35.26 8.92
N GLN A 341 -25.72 -34.60 9.81
CA GLN A 341 -26.80 -35.23 10.55
C GLN A 341 -27.92 -35.71 9.63
N ALA A 342 -28.39 -34.87 8.70
CA ALA A 342 -29.40 -35.24 7.72
C ALA A 342 -28.95 -36.42 6.85
N LEU A 343 -27.67 -36.48 6.46
CA LEU A 343 -27.12 -37.62 5.72
C LEU A 343 -27.11 -38.91 6.55
N LYS A 344 -26.76 -38.84 7.83
CA LYS A 344 -26.81 -39.99 8.75
C LYS A 344 -28.24 -40.49 8.96
N GLU A 345 -29.20 -39.58 9.09
CA GLU A 345 -30.62 -39.91 9.21
C GLU A 345 -31.13 -40.54 7.90
N PHE A 346 -30.82 -39.94 6.75
CA PHE A 346 -31.22 -40.45 5.43
C PHE A 346 -30.66 -41.85 5.14
N THR A 347 -29.37 -42.07 5.43
CA THR A 347 -28.74 -43.39 5.27
C THR A 347 -29.40 -44.43 6.18
N THR A 348 -29.71 -44.08 7.42
CA THR A 348 -30.44 -44.95 8.35
C THR A 348 -31.83 -45.30 7.82
N MET A 349 -32.58 -44.30 7.32
CA MET A 349 -33.90 -44.50 6.71
C MET A 349 -33.83 -45.38 5.46
N THR A 350 -32.81 -45.19 4.62
CA THR A 350 -32.60 -45.98 3.40
C THR A 350 -32.30 -47.43 3.74
N LEU A 351 -31.42 -47.69 4.72
CA LEU A 351 -31.15 -49.05 5.18
C LEU A 351 -32.40 -49.73 5.75
N ALA A 352 -33.21 -49.01 6.53
CA ALA A 352 -34.48 -49.51 7.03
C ALA A 352 -35.44 -49.85 5.88
N ALA A 353 -35.58 -48.95 4.90
CA ALA A 353 -36.41 -49.16 3.72
C ALA A 353 -35.95 -50.38 2.90
N ILE A 354 -34.65 -50.53 2.66
CA ILE A 354 -34.06 -51.69 1.96
C ILE A 354 -34.44 -52.99 2.69
N ARG A 355 -34.31 -53.03 4.02
CA ARG A 355 -34.67 -54.21 4.83
C ARG A 355 -36.15 -54.56 4.72
N ILE A 356 -37.04 -53.57 4.82
CA ILE A 356 -38.49 -53.76 4.69
C ILE A 356 -38.82 -54.28 3.28
N GLN A 357 -38.28 -53.64 2.24
CA GLN A 357 -38.52 -54.03 0.86
C GLN A 357 -37.98 -55.44 0.56
N ALA A 358 -36.80 -55.79 1.07
CA ALA A 358 -36.24 -57.13 0.93
C ALA A 358 -37.12 -58.19 1.61
N CYS A 359 -37.63 -57.90 2.81
CA CYS A 359 -38.56 -58.77 3.52
C CYS A 359 -39.85 -59.00 2.72
N TRP A 360 -40.43 -57.92 2.18
CA TRP A 360 -41.64 -57.97 1.34
C TRP A 360 -41.42 -58.74 0.03
N ARG A 361 -40.34 -58.43 -0.71
CA ARG A 361 -39.98 -59.16 -1.93
C ARG A 361 -39.79 -60.65 -1.63
N GLY A 362 -39.11 -60.98 -0.53
CA GLY A 362 -38.95 -62.36 -0.07
C GLY A 362 -40.29 -63.03 0.30
N TYR A 363 -41.19 -62.33 0.98
CA TYR A 363 -42.53 -62.83 1.28
C TYR A 363 -43.34 -63.10 0.01
N LEU A 364 -43.32 -62.16 -0.95
CA LEU A 364 -44.02 -62.29 -2.22
C LEU A 364 -43.56 -63.53 -2.99
N VAL A 365 -42.24 -63.72 -3.10
CA VAL A 365 -41.65 -64.93 -3.72
C VAL A 365 -42.11 -66.20 -3.00
N ARG A 366 -41.99 -66.25 -1.66
CA ARG A 366 -42.43 -67.42 -0.87
C ARG A 366 -43.93 -67.70 -1.01
N SER A 367 -44.76 -66.67 -1.09
CA SER A 367 -46.21 -66.78 -1.31
C SER A 367 -46.52 -67.39 -2.67
N LEU A 368 -45.88 -66.89 -3.74
CA LEU A 368 -46.01 -67.43 -5.10
C LEU A 368 -45.52 -68.89 -5.20
N PHE A 369 -44.43 -69.25 -4.53
CA PHE A 369 -43.98 -70.64 -4.50
C PHE A 369 -44.89 -71.55 -3.68
N LYS A 370 -45.50 -71.07 -2.59
CA LYS A 370 -46.51 -71.82 -1.81
C LYS A 370 -47.75 -72.13 -2.66
N SER A 371 -48.24 -71.19 -3.47
CA SER A 371 -49.39 -71.42 -4.35
C SER A 371 -49.07 -72.40 -5.50
N LYS A 372 -47.87 -72.30 -6.10
CA LYS A 372 -47.39 -73.27 -7.12
C LYS A 372 -47.19 -74.69 -6.55
N LYS A 373 -46.65 -74.82 -5.32
CA LYS A 373 -46.47 -76.13 -4.66
C LYS A 373 -47.81 -76.81 -4.33
N LYS A 374 -48.84 -76.04 -3.94
CA LYS A 374 -50.22 -76.55 -3.80
C LYS A 374 -50.82 -77.04 -5.13
N LYS A 375 -50.63 -76.34 -6.25
CA LYS A 375 -51.09 -76.80 -7.58
C LYS A 375 -50.40 -78.09 -8.04
N LYS A 376 -49.08 -78.23 -7.85
CA LYS A 376 -48.32 -79.43 -8.27
C LYS A 376 -48.70 -80.70 -7.49
N LYS A 377 -49.17 -80.58 -6.24
CA LYS A 377 -49.66 -81.71 -5.43
C LYS A 377 -51.05 -82.21 -5.86
N LYS A 378 -51.84 -81.39 -6.58
CA LYS A 378 -53.20 -81.74 -7.04
C LYS A 378 -53.23 -82.46 -8.41
N GLY A 379 -52.09 -82.55 -9.12
CA GLY A 379 -51.98 -83.19 -10.45
C GLY A 379 -51.22 -84.53 -10.46
N LYS A 380 -50.85 -85.09 -9.31
CA LYS A 380 -50.10 -86.36 -9.20
C LYS A 380 -50.98 -87.55 -8.78
N GLY A 381 -52.27 -87.47 -9.13
CA GLY A 381 -53.28 -88.50 -8.91
C GLY A 381 -54.21 -88.54 -10.11
N LYS A 382 -53.72 -89.13 -11.20
CA LYS A 382 -54.48 -89.77 -12.26
C LYS A 382 -53.61 -90.88 -12.81
#